data_AF-A0A939CMA1-F1
#
_entry.id   AF-A0A939CMA1-F1
#
_cell.length_a   1.000
_cell.length_b   1.000
_cell.length_c   1.000
_cell.angle_alpha   90.00
_cell.angle_beta   90.00
_cell.angle_gamma   90.00
#
_symmetry.space_group_name_H-M   'P 1'
#
loop_
_entity.id
_entity.type
_entity.pdbx_description
1 polymer ?
#
loop_
_entity_poly.entity_id
_entity_poly.type
_entity_poly.pdbx_seq_one_letter_code
_entity_poly.pdbx_strand_id
1 'polypeptide(L)'
;MFLRLAHQHRQFVQDLVMNLQALAIVLERRGYPASCYTCGDQMNSASFMVSLGDNHLIRFLVSDYGITWTEMRDDRELMKLEGAEAISQLDELADLVKQSMQSDTGSKTLAKKY
;
A
#
# COMPACT_ATOMS: atom_id res chain seq x y z
N MET A 1 -16.55 -1.89 -26.33
CA MET A 1 -15.21 -2.22 -25.80
C MET A 1 -14.68 -1.14 -24.86
N PHE A 2 -14.49 0.10 -25.31
CA PHE A 2 -13.92 1.20 -24.49
C PHE A 2 -14.68 1.49 -23.19
N LEU A 3 -16.02 1.58 -23.25
CA LEU A 3 -16.85 1.79 -22.04
C LEU A 3 -16.74 0.66 -21.02
N ARG A 4 -16.59 -0.58 -21.50
CA ARG A 4 -16.38 -1.74 -20.64
C ARG A 4 -15.03 -1.65 -19.93
N LEU A 5 -13.98 -1.30 -20.67
CA LEU A 5 -12.64 -1.11 -20.10
C LEU A 5 -12.64 -0.01 -19.03
N ALA A 6 -13.29 1.13 -19.29
CA ALA A 6 -13.43 2.22 -18.32
C ALA A 6 -14.23 1.81 -17.07
N HIS A 7 -15.27 0.97 -17.22
CA HIS A 7 -16.00 0.44 -16.08
C HIS A 7 -15.16 -0.54 -15.26
N GLN A 8 -14.45 -1.46 -15.91
CA GLN A 8 -13.54 -2.40 -15.25
C GLN A 8 -12.41 -1.66 -14.50
N HIS A 9 -11.85 -0.60 -15.10
CA HIS A 9 -10.85 0.23 -14.43
C HIS A 9 -11.40 0.86 -13.14
N ARG A 10 -12.62 1.40 -13.15
CA ARG A 10 -13.24 1.97 -11.95
C ARG A 10 -13.46 0.92 -10.85
N GLN A 11 -13.92 -0.27 -11.19
CA GLN A 11 -14.07 -1.36 -10.23
C GLN A 11 -12.71 -1.78 -9.65
N PHE A 12 -11.69 -1.92 -10.51
CA PHE A 12 -10.32 -2.20 -10.09
C PHE A 12 -9.79 -1.15 -9.11
N VAL A 13 -10.00 0.15 -9.39
CA VAL A 13 -9.57 1.22 -8.49
C VAL A 13 -10.26 1.11 -7.13
N GLN A 14 -11.57 0.84 -7.09
CA GLN A 14 -12.30 0.67 -5.84
C GLN A 14 -11.75 -0.49 -5.00
N ASP A 15 -11.50 -1.64 -5.64
CA ASP A 15 -10.91 -2.81 -4.98
C ASP A 15 -9.50 -2.50 -4.45
N LEU A 16 -8.70 -1.79 -5.25
CA LEU A 16 -7.36 -1.37 -4.86
C LEU A 16 -7.41 -0.41 -3.66
N VAL A 17 -8.33 0.55 -3.63
CA VAL A 17 -8.52 1.46 -2.48
C VAL A 17 -8.83 0.68 -1.21
N MET A 18 -9.74 -0.29 -1.25
CA MET A 18 -10.06 -1.13 -0.10
C MET A 18 -8.84 -1.92 0.38
N ASN A 19 -8.05 -2.47 -0.54
CA ASN A 19 -6.81 -3.18 -0.22
C ASN A 19 -5.77 -2.27 0.43
N LEU A 20 -5.61 -1.04 -0.06
CA LEU A 20 -4.69 -0.04 0.51
C LEU A 20 -5.10 0.35 1.94
N GLN A 21 -6.40 0.51 2.20
CA GLN A 21 -6.91 0.77 3.55
C GLN A 21 -6.59 -0.39 4.50
N ALA A 22 -6.83 -1.63 4.06
CA ALA A 22 -6.49 -2.81 4.86
C ALA A 22 -4.97 -2.91 5.12
N LEU A 23 -4.15 -2.64 4.09
CA LEU A 23 -2.69 -2.66 4.21
C LEU A 23 -2.18 -1.61 5.20
N ALA A 24 -2.73 -0.37 5.17
CA ALA A 24 -2.39 0.67 6.13
C ALA A 24 -2.66 0.23 7.58
N ILE A 25 -3.83 -0.35 7.84
CA ILE A 25 -4.19 -0.85 9.19
C ILE A 25 -3.23 -1.94 9.65
N VAL A 26 -2.85 -2.87 8.77
CA VAL A 26 -1.91 -3.96 9.11
C VAL A 26 -0.52 -3.41 9.42
N LEU A 27 -0.03 -2.43 8.64
CA LEU A 27 1.26 -1.79 8.83
C LEU A 27 1.31 -0.98 10.14
N GLU A 28 0.28 -0.19 10.43
CA GLU A 28 0.20 0.57 11.69
C GLU A 28 0.25 -0.35 12.92
N ARG A 29 -0.48 -1.47 12.88
CA ARG A 29 -0.47 -2.49 13.95
C ARG A 29 0.90 -3.14 14.17
N ARG A 30 1.83 -2.97 13.24
CA ARG A 30 3.19 -3.50 13.28
C ARG A 30 4.24 -2.45 13.62
N GLY A 31 3.82 -1.23 13.89
CA GLY A 31 4.72 -0.13 14.21
C GLY A 31 5.29 0.60 13.00
N TYR A 32 4.77 0.36 11.79
CA TYR A 32 5.06 1.16 10.61
C TYR A 32 3.97 2.22 10.47
N PRO A 33 4.23 3.52 10.73
CA PRO A 33 3.23 4.56 10.56
C PRO A 33 2.73 4.56 9.12
N ALA A 34 1.44 4.24 8.93
CA ALA A 34 0.83 4.11 7.62
C ALA A 34 -0.55 4.79 7.60
N SER A 35 -0.93 5.34 6.47
CA SER A 35 -2.23 5.98 6.28
C SER A 35 -2.72 5.78 4.86
N CYS A 36 -4.05 5.77 4.69
CA CYS A 36 -4.68 5.70 3.38
C CYS A 36 -5.85 6.70 3.36
N TYR A 37 -5.69 7.77 2.59
CA TYR A 37 -6.72 8.80 2.42
C TYR A 37 -7.42 8.62 1.08
N THR A 38 -8.74 8.59 1.10
CA THR A 38 -9.56 8.60 -0.12
C THR A 38 -10.00 10.02 -0.44
N CYS A 39 -10.02 10.39 -1.72
CA CYS A 39 -10.61 11.65 -2.17
C CYS A 39 -11.88 11.38 -2.99
N GLY A 40 -12.97 12.08 -2.65
CA GLY A 40 -14.27 11.97 -3.30
C GLY A 40 -15.20 10.90 -2.72
N ASP A 41 -16.46 10.94 -3.16
CA ASP A 41 -17.57 10.17 -2.56
C ASP A 41 -17.61 8.68 -2.97
N GLN A 42 -16.82 8.27 -3.96
CA GLN A 42 -16.97 6.98 -4.66
C GLN A 42 -15.74 6.05 -4.59
N MET A 43 -14.78 6.30 -3.68
CA MET A 43 -13.51 5.55 -3.61
C MET A 43 -12.78 5.48 -4.96
N ASN A 44 -12.88 6.57 -5.74
CA ASN A 44 -12.28 6.65 -7.07
C ASN A 44 -10.80 7.04 -7.03
N SER A 45 -10.28 7.35 -5.85
CA SER A 45 -8.87 7.68 -5.67
C SER A 45 -8.44 7.45 -4.23
N ALA A 46 -7.16 7.16 -4.05
CA ALA A 46 -6.52 7.15 -2.74
C ALA A 46 -5.05 7.56 -2.80
N SER A 47 -4.58 8.09 -1.68
CA SER A 47 -3.17 8.28 -1.35
C SER A 47 -2.84 7.42 -0.14
N PHE A 48 -2.13 6.33 -0.39
CA PHE A 48 -1.53 5.49 0.62
C PHE A 48 -0.11 5.97 0.92
N MET A 49 0.26 6.02 2.19
CA MET A 49 1.58 6.43 2.65
C MET A 49 2.04 5.52 3.77
N VAL A 50 3.31 5.11 3.75
CA VAL A 50 3.93 4.37 4.85
C VAL A 50 5.35 4.89 5.10
N SER A 51 5.68 5.11 6.37
CA SER A 51 7.04 5.39 6.80
C SER A 51 7.75 4.09 7.20
N LEU A 52 8.94 3.87 6.63
CA LEU A 52 9.78 2.70 6.92
C LEU A 52 10.86 2.99 7.99
N GLY A 53 10.81 4.15 8.65
CA GLY A 53 11.89 4.65 9.50
C GLY A 53 12.93 5.45 8.70
N ASP A 54 13.89 6.06 9.40
CA ASP A 54 15.01 6.84 8.80
C ASP A 54 14.56 7.87 7.76
N ASN A 55 13.44 8.53 8.02
CA ASN A 55 12.83 9.50 7.12
C ASN A 55 12.54 8.96 5.70
N HIS A 56 12.44 7.63 5.56
CA HIS A 56 12.07 6.94 4.35
C HIS A 56 10.55 6.79 4.28
N LEU A 57 9.96 7.39 3.25
CA LEU A 57 8.53 7.48 3.03
C LEU A 57 8.19 6.91 1.65
N ILE A 58 7.27 5.95 1.63
CA ILE A 58 6.64 5.47 0.41
C ILE A 58 5.28 6.15 0.28
N ARG A 59 4.97 6.61 -0.93
CA ARG A 59 3.63 7.07 -1.32
C ARG A 59 3.15 6.27 -2.51
N PHE A 60 1.96 5.70 -2.42
CA PHE A 60 1.25 5.10 -3.53
C PHE A 60 -0.04 5.87 -3.79
N LEU A 61 -0.20 6.37 -5.01
CA LEU A 61 -1.39 7.11 -5.43
C LEU A 61 -2.11 6.31 -6.51
N VAL A 62 -3.43 6.21 -6.38
CA VAL A 62 -4.32 5.65 -7.40
C VAL A 62 -5.45 6.64 -7.65
N SER A 63 -5.78 6.84 -8.92
CA SER A 63 -6.95 7.60 -9.38
C SER A 63 -7.39 7.13 -10.77
N ASP A 64 -8.44 7.73 -11.30
CA ASP A 64 -8.84 7.61 -12.70
C ASP A 64 -7.83 8.21 -13.69
N TYR A 65 -6.95 9.11 -13.24
CA TYR A 65 -5.87 9.70 -14.05
C TYR A 65 -4.60 8.85 -14.10
N GLY A 66 -4.42 7.92 -13.17
CA GLY A 66 -3.23 7.06 -13.14
C GLY A 66 -2.90 6.50 -11.76
N ILE A 67 -1.84 5.70 -11.77
CA ILE A 67 -1.27 5.00 -10.62
C ILE A 67 0.20 5.36 -10.52
N THR A 68 0.67 5.75 -9.34
CA THR A 68 2.07 6.11 -9.11
C THR A 68 2.59 5.59 -7.79
N TRP A 69 3.84 5.15 -7.78
CA TRP A 69 4.64 4.86 -6.60
C TRP A 69 5.75 5.89 -6.49
N THR A 70 6.00 6.42 -5.30
CA THR A 70 7.08 7.39 -5.04
C THR A 70 7.77 7.03 -3.74
N GLU A 71 9.10 6.95 -3.79
CA GLU A 71 9.94 6.80 -2.60
C GLU A 71 10.67 8.10 -2.33
N MET A 72 10.63 8.54 -1.08
CA MET A 72 11.31 9.74 -0.63
C MET A 72 12.17 9.41 0.59
N ARG A 73 13.37 9.97 0.66
CA ARG A 73 14.21 9.96 1.86
C ARG A 73 14.83 11.33 2.04
N ASP A 74 14.75 11.88 3.25
CA ASP A 74 15.31 13.22 3.53
C ASP A 74 14.81 14.28 2.56
N ASP A 75 13.51 14.22 2.27
CA ASP A 75 12.79 15.09 1.34
C ASP A 75 13.28 15.02 -0.12
N ARG A 76 14.08 13.98 -0.47
CA ARG A 76 14.53 13.72 -1.84
C ARG A 76 13.77 12.54 -2.42
N GLU A 77 13.19 12.75 -3.60
CA GLU A 77 12.64 11.65 -4.41
C GLU A 77 13.79 10.73 -4.84
N LEU A 78 13.70 9.46 -4.42
CA LEU A 78 14.65 8.41 -4.79
C LEU A 78 14.20 7.68 -6.04
N MET A 79 12.89 7.44 -6.14
CA MET A 79 12.29 6.67 -7.20
C MET A 79 10.85 7.11 -7.43
N LYS A 80 10.44 7.13 -8.69
CA LYS A 80 9.04 7.29 -9.10
C LYS A 80 8.73 6.29 -10.20
N LEU A 81 7.68 5.51 -10.01
CA LEU A 81 7.18 4.52 -10.96
C LEU A 81 5.71 4.80 -11.27
N GLU A 82 5.26 4.41 -12.46
CA GLU A 82 3.90 4.65 -12.93
C GLU A 82 3.26 3.35 -13.46
N GLY A 83 1.94 3.26 -13.37
CA GLY A 83 1.17 2.15 -13.92
C GLY A 83 1.55 0.78 -13.35
N ALA A 84 1.96 -0.15 -14.22
CA ALA A 84 2.21 -1.54 -13.84
C ALA A 84 3.41 -1.69 -12.90
N GLU A 85 4.46 -0.89 -13.05
CA GLU A 85 5.64 -0.96 -12.19
C GLU A 85 5.33 -0.52 -10.75
N ALA A 86 4.49 0.51 -10.61
CA ALA A 86 3.98 0.95 -9.31
C ALA A 86 3.15 -0.17 -8.63
N ILE A 87 2.32 -0.89 -9.39
CA ILE A 87 1.55 -2.03 -8.87
C ILE A 87 2.47 -3.17 -8.43
N SER A 88 3.53 -3.46 -9.18
CA SER A 88 4.52 -4.49 -8.82
C SER A 88 5.19 -4.17 -7.49
N GLN A 89 5.61 -2.92 -7.27
CA GLN A 89 6.22 -2.52 -6.00
C GLN A 89 5.24 -2.58 -4.82
N LEU A 90 3.96 -2.27 -5.04
CA LEU A 90 2.94 -2.44 -4.02
C LEU A 90 2.73 -3.91 -3.62
N ASP A 91 2.77 -4.83 -4.59
CA ASP A 91 2.64 -6.26 -4.33
C ASP A 91 3.85 -6.80 -3.56
N GLU A 92 5.07 -6.39 -3.93
CA GLU A 92 6.30 -6.70 -3.19
C GLU A 92 6.23 -6.22 -1.73
N LEU A 93 5.75 -4.99 -1.50
CA LEU A 93 5.54 -4.45 -0.15
C LEU A 93 4.51 -5.30 0.63
N ALA A 94 3.39 -5.65 0.00
CA ALA A 94 2.36 -6.48 0.64
C ALA A 94 2.90 -7.87 1.00
N ASP A 95 3.74 -8.46 0.15
CA ASP A 95 4.35 -9.76 0.39
C ASP A 95 5.39 -9.74 1.52
N LEU A 96 6.19 -8.68 1.64
CA LEU A 96 7.08 -8.48 2.79
C LEU A 96 6.31 -8.41 4.11
N VAL A 97 5.14 -7.74 4.10
CA VAL A 97 4.24 -7.71 5.25
C VAL A 97 3.68 -9.11 5.54
N LYS A 98 3.24 -9.87 4.52
CA LYS A 98 2.74 -11.24 4.71
C LYS A 98 3.81 -12.16 5.31
N GLN A 99 5.03 -12.12 4.79
CA GLN A 99 6.14 -12.96 5.25
C GLN A 99 6.51 -12.67 6.71
N SER A 100 6.54 -11.39 7.10
CA SER A 100 6.76 -11.01 8.50
C SER A 100 5.60 -11.40 9.43
N MET A 101 4.39 -11.74 8.95
CA MET A 101 3.36 -12.37 9.79
C MET A 101 3.69 -13.82 10.14
N GLN A 102 4.31 -14.55 9.21
CA GLN A 102 4.60 -15.96 9.41
C GLN A 102 5.73 -16.15 10.43
N SER A 103 6.71 -15.25 10.47
CA SER A 103 7.80 -15.29 11.46
C SER A 103 7.36 -14.93 12.89
N ASP A 104 6.46 -13.96 13.07
CA ASP A 104 6.02 -13.54 14.42
C ASP A 104 5.12 -14.59 15.11
N THR A 105 4.41 -15.40 14.33
CA THR A 105 3.52 -16.45 14.85
C THR A 105 4.31 -17.66 15.41
N GLY A 106 5.55 -17.87 14.96
CA GLY A 106 6.43 -18.92 15.47
C GLY A 106 7.03 -18.64 16.85
N SER A 107 7.20 -17.37 17.23
CA SER A 107 7.87 -17.00 18.50
C SER A 107 6.95 -17.00 19.72
N LYS A 108 5.62 -16.92 19.54
CA LYS A 108 4.67 -16.83 20.67
C LYS A 108 4.34 -18.18 21.34
N THR A 109 4.74 -19.32 20.76
CA THR A 109 4.42 -20.65 21.30
C THR A 109 5.42 -21.17 22.35
N LEU A 110 6.61 -20.56 22.47
CA LEU A 110 7.65 -21.01 23.41
C LEU A 110 7.67 -20.27 24.76
N ALA A 111 6.87 -19.22 24.95
CA ALA A 111 6.91 -18.36 26.15
C ALA A 111 5.92 -18.73 27.27
N LYS A 112 5.18 -19.85 27.17
CA LYS A 112 4.30 -20.36 28.22
C LYS A 112 4.74 -21.74 28.71
N LYS A 113 5.90 -21.80 29.38
CA LYS A 113 6.27 -22.99 30.16
C LYS A 113 7.35 -22.68 31.21
N TYR A 114 6.99 -21.92 32.24
CA TYR A 114 7.59 -21.99 33.58
C TYR A 114 6.53 -21.60 34.61
#